data_AF-A0AAU7C1M7-F1
#
_entry.id   AF-A0AAU7C1M7-F1
#
_cell.length_a   1.000
_cell.length_b   1.000
_cell.length_c   1.000
_cell.angle_alpha   90.00
_cell.angle_beta   90.00
_cell.angle_gamma   90.00
#
_symmetry.space_group_name_H-M   'P 1'
#
loop_
_entity.id
_entity.type
_entity.pdbx_description
1 polymer ?
#
loop_
_entity_poly.entity_id
_entity_poly.type
_entity_poly.pdbx_seq_one_letter_code
_entity_poly.pdbx_strand_id
1 'polypeptide(L)' 'MHFIAVDAVSDNGKERVYKIESDIEVATLILNKDSLTTTINGFNDTLKYLMSKKFVDDLIVDNYKKNPKQKSFAYGRG' A
#
# COMPACT_ATOMS: atom_id res chain seq x y z
N MET A 1 2.22 -9.16 17.12
CA MET A 1 1.61 -7.98 16.47
C MET A 1 2.01 -8.01 15.02
N HIS A 2 1.06 -7.90 14.10
CA HIS A 2 1.36 -7.81 12.68
C HIS A 2 1.02 -6.39 12.23
N PHE A 3 2.01 -5.65 11.73
CA PHE A 3 1.79 -4.33 11.17
C PHE A 3 2.26 -4.23 9.73
N ILE A 4 1.65 -3.31 9.00
CA ILE A 4 2.17 -2.80 7.74
C ILE A 4 2.32 -1.29 7.88
N ALA A 5 3.49 -0.78 7.58
CA ALA A 5 3.75 0.63 7.36
C ALA A 5 3.70 0.89 5.85
N VAL A 6 3.10 1.99 5.46
CA VAL A 6 2.94 2.39 4.07
C VAL A 6 3.46 3.80 3.93
N ASP A 7 4.41 3.99 3.01
CA ASP A 7 5.07 5.26 2.76
C ASP A 7 5.07 5.58 1.26
N ALA A 8 4.58 6.76 0.89
CA ALA A 8 4.60 7.27 -0.47
C ALA A 8 6.02 7.73 -0.80
N VAL A 9 6.74 6.89 -1.54
CA VAL A 9 8.13 7.12 -1.94
C VAL A 9 8.24 7.90 -3.25
N SER A 10 7.18 7.91 -4.06
CA SER A 10 7.11 8.72 -5.28
C SER A 10 5.68 9.16 -5.56
N ASP A 11 5.51 10.38 -6.02
CA ASP A 11 4.21 10.93 -6.41
C ASP A 11 4.34 11.74 -7.69
N ASN A 12 3.92 11.16 -8.80
CA ASN A 12 3.87 11.83 -10.10
C ASN A 12 2.43 12.28 -10.40
N GLY A 13 2.24 13.10 -11.44
CA GLY A 13 0.91 13.57 -11.83
C GLY A 13 -0.11 12.45 -12.11
N LYS A 14 0.36 11.28 -12.56
CA LYS A 14 -0.49 10.13 -12.95
C LYS A 14 -0.48 8.95 -11.98
N GLU A 15 0.62 8.76 -11.26
CA GLU A 15 0.83 7.57 -10.44
C GLU A 15 1.47 7.95 -9.11
N ARG A 16 1.13 7.20 -8.06
CA ARG A 16 1.76 7.28 -6.75
C ARG A 16 2.33 5.94 -6.39
N VAL A 17 3.60 5.92 -5.99
CA VAL A 17 4.29 4.72 -5.55
C VAL A 17 4.38 4.72 -4.03
N TYR A 18 3.92 3.63 -3.45
CA TYR A 18 3.93 3.34 -2.03
C TYR A 18 4.91 2.20 -1.75
N LYS A 19 5.77 2.37 -0.76
CA LYS A 19 6.54 1.31 -0.14
C LYS A 19 5.72 0.76 1.02
N ILE A 20 5.57 -0.56 1.07
CA ILE A 20 4.85 -1.27 2.12
C ILE A 20 5.90 -2.05 2.90
N GLU A 21 6.07 -1.74 4.18
CA GLU A 21 7.03 -2.39 5.06
C GLU A 21 6.27 -3.17 6.13
N SER A 22 6.58 -4.45 6.27
CA SER A 22 6.07 -5.32 7.32
C SER A 22 7.23 -5.87 8.14
N ASP A 23 6.95 -6.51 9.28
CA ASP A 23 7.94 -7.22 10.10
C ASP A 23 8.75 -8.26 9.32
N ILE A 24 8.22 -8.74 8.19
CA ILE A 24 8.75 -9.91 7.47
C ILE A 24 9.26 -9.59 6.07
N GLU A 25 8.65 -8.62 5.38
CA GLU A 25 9.04 -8.26 4.01
C GLU A 25 8.73 -6.79 3.68
N VAL A 26 9.35 -6.32 2.59
CA VAL A 26 9.08 -5.01 2.00
C VAL A 26 8.56 -5.21 0.58
N ALA A 27 7.41 -4.63 0.28
CA ALA A 27 6.79 -4.61 -1.04
C ALA A 27 6.64 -3.18 -1.57
N THR A 28 6.39 -3.04 -2.87
CA THR A 28 6.12 -1.75 -3.51
C THR A 28 4.79 -1.81 -4.24
N LEU A 29 3.93 -0.81 -4.04
CA LEU A 29 2.61 -0.69 -4.65
C LEU A 29 2.53 0.59 -5.47
N ILE A 30 2.07 0.48 -6.71
CA ILE A 30 1.89 1.60 -7.65
C ILE A 30 0.40 1.81 -7.84
N LEU A 31 -0.09 2.94 -7.34
CA LEU A 31 -1.45 3.42 -7.50
C LEU A 31 -1.55 4.33 -8.73
N ASN A 32 -2.40 3.95 -9.68
CA ASN A 32 -2.78 4.85 -10.77
C ASN A 32 -3.87 5.82 -10.29
N LYS A 33 -3.64 7.13 -10.40
CA LYS A 33 -4.56 8.16 -9.90
C LYS A 33 -5.81 8.32 -10.77
N ASP A 34 -5.69 8.09 -12.07
CA ASP A 34 -6.79 8.21 -13.03
C ASP A 34 -7.76 7.02 -12.93
N SER A 35 -7.22 5.80 -12.90
CA SER A 35 -8.02 4.57 -12.88
C SER A 35 -8.24 4.00 -11.47
N LEU A 36 -7.57 4.55 -10.45
CA LEU A 36 -7.59 4.05 -9.07
C LEU A 36 -7.21 2.55 -8.97
N THR A 37 -6.30 2.11 -9.84
CA THR A 37 -5.88 0.72 -9.93
C THR A 37 -4.59 0.43 -9.16
N THR A 38 -4.64 -0.72 -8.48
CA THR A 38 -3.62 -1.42 -7.68
C THR A 38 -2.54 -2.19 -8.45
N THR A 39 -1.26 -1.82 -8.47
CA THR A 39 -0.19 -2.74 -8.95
C THR A 39 0.87 -2.98 -7.88
N ILE A 40 0.92 -4.19 -7.32
CA ILE A 40 1.87 -4.53 -6.26
C ILE A 40 3.01 -5.40 -6.80
N ASN A 41 4.24 -4.96 -6.59
CA ASN A 41 5.49 -5.64 -6.90
C ASN A 41 6.17 -6.08 -5.60
N GLY A 42 6.69 -7.31 -5.58
CA GLY A 42 7.41 -7.85 -4.43
C GLY A 42 6.52 -8.31 -3.27
N PHE A 43 5.20 -8.37 -3.45
CA PHE A 43 4.25 -8.95 -2.50
C PHE A 43 4.32 -10.47 -2.61
N ASN A 44 5.33 -11.07 -1.97
CA ASN A 44 5.50 -12.52 -2.03
C ASN A 44 4.56 -13.19 -1.00
N ASP A 45 4.51 -14.52 -0.97
CA ASP A 45 3.56 -15.32 -0.19
C ASP A 45 3.31 -14.84 1.26
N THR A 46 4.28 -14.23 1.94
CA THR A 46 4.20 -13.88 3.36
C THR A 46 3.27 -12.70 3.67
N LEU A 47 3.30 -11.62 2.89
CA LEU A 47 2.32 -10.53 3.00
C LEU A 47 0.92 -11.02 2.67
N LYS A 48 0.79 -12.00 1.76
CA LYS A 48 -0.46 -12.69 1.43
C LYS A 48 -1.07 -13.42 2.63
N TYR A 49 -0.23 -14.01 3.49
CA TYR A 49 -0.66 -14.65 4.75
C TYR A 49 -1.08 -13.63 5.81
N LEU A 50 -0.46 -12.46 5.84
CA LEU A 50 -0.81 -11.39 6.78
C LEU A 50 -2.09 -10.66 6.36
N MET A 51 -2.18 -10.28 5.07
CA MET A 51 -3.27 -9.52 4.49
C MET A 51 -3.45 -9.89 3.01
N SER A 52 -4.66 -10.26 2.61
CA SER A 52 -4.97 -10.53 1.20
C SER A 52 -4.59 -9.33 0.32
N LYS A 53 -4.01 -9.57 -0.86
CA LYS A 53 -3.69 -8.53 -1.86
C LYS A 53 -4.83 -7.51 -2.04
N LYS A 54 -6.06 -8.02 -2.19
CA LYS A 54 -7.28 -7.21 -2.34
C LYS A 54 -7.50 -6.25 -1.17
N PHE A 55 -7.24 -6.69 0.06
CA PHE A 55 -7.37 -5.84 1.24
C PHE A 55 -6.38 -4.67 1.20
N VAL A 56 -5.14 -4.93 0.80
CA VAL A 56 -4.10 -3.89 0.67
C VAL A 56 -4.45 -2.91 -0.45
N ASP A 57 -4.92 -3.41 -1.60
CA ASP A 57 -5.42 -2.58 -2.71
C ASP A 57 -6.55 -1.64 -2.23
N ASP A 58 -7.59 -2.19 -1.60
CA ASP A 58 -8.74 -1.42 -1.08
C ASP A 58 -8.29 -0.40 -0.01
N LEU A 59 -7.40 -0.78 0.90
CA LEU A 59 -6.89 0.10 1.95
C LEU A 59 -6.16 1.32 1.38
N ILE A 60 -5.32 1.12 0.36
CA ILE A 60 -4.55 2.19 -0.27
C ILE A 60 -5.48 3.11 -1.06
N VAL A 61 -6.41 2.54 -1.82
CA VAL A 61 -7.37 3.32 -2.61
C VAL A 61 -8.30 4.13 -1.69
N ASP A 62 -8.80 3.54 -0.61
CA ASP A 62 -9.63 4.24 0.37
C ASP A 62 -8.85 5.34 1.09
N ASN A 63 -7.62 5.06 1.51
CA ASN A 63 -6.75 6.07 2.13
C ASN A 63 -6.48 7.22 1.16
N TYR A 64 -6.16 6.94 -0.10
CA TYR A 64 -5.93 7.95 -1.12
C TYR A 64 -7.19 8.79 -1.39
N LYS A 65 -8.38 8.18 -1.42
CA LYS A 65 -9.66 8.90 -1.59
C LYS A 65 -9.96 9.82 -0.41
N LYS A 66 -9.74 9.36 0.82
CA LYS A 66 -9.99 10.14 2.03
C LYS A 66 -8.95 11.24 2.23
N ASN A 67 -7.68 10.92 2.04
CA ASN A 67 -6.55 11.79 2.30
C ASN A 67 -5.53 11.73 1.16
N PRO A 68 -5.80 12.35 0.00
CA PRO A 68 -4.90 12.30 -1.17
C PRO A 68 -3.56 12.99 -0.94
N LYS A 69 -3.41 13.79 0.13
CA LYS A 69 -2.14 14.40 0.54
C LYS A 69 -1.35 13.56 1.54
N GLN A 70 -1.96 12.50 2.09
CA GLN A 70 -1.30 11.63 3.05
C GLN A 70 -0.19 10.85 2.35
N LYS A 71 1.03 11.00 2.90
CA LYS A 71 2.22 10.33 2.40
C LYS A 71 2.50 9.04 3.16
N SER A 72 2.17 8.99 4.44
CA SER A 72 2.51 7.82 5.26
C SER A 72 1.35 7.42 6.17
N PHE A 73 1.17 6.12 6.35
CA PHE A 73 0.25 5.56 7.32
C PHE A 73 0.68 4.15 7.73
N ALA A 74 0.30 3.74 8.93
CA ALA A 74 0.51 2.37 9.39
C ALA A 74 -0.83 1.73 9.74
N TYR A 75 -0.93 0.43 9.49
CA TYR A 75 -2.07 -0.40 9.84
C TYR A 75 -1.57 -1.64 10.60
N GLY A 76 -2.05 -1.82 11.83
CA GLY A 76 -1.71 -2.96 12.67
C GLY A 76 -2.96 -3.75 13.04
N ARG A 77 -2.85 -5.09 13.02
CA ARG A 77 -3.85 -5.98 13.58
C ARG A 77 -3.32 -6.51 14.92
N GLY A 78 -3.97 -6.06 16.01
CA GLY A 78 -3.70 -6.47 17.39
C GLY A 78 -4.28 -7.83 17.71
#